data_AF-A0A660QAL7-F1
#
_entry.id   AF-A0A660QAL7-F1
#
_cell.length_a   1.000
_cell.length_b   1.000
_cell.length_c   1.000
_cell.angle_alpha   90.00
_cell.angle_beta   90.00
_cell.angle_gamma   90.00
#
_symmetry.space_group_name_H-M   'P 1'
#
loop_
_entity.id
_entity.type
_entity.pdbx_description
1 polymer ?
#
loop_
_entity_poly.entity_id
_entity_poly.type
_entity_poly.pdbx_seq_one_letter_code
_entity_poly.pdbx_strand_id
1 'polypeptide(L)' 'MLSKKNNDEEAVSLAGKGYIVRVIGPIVDVKFAEKDLPDIYNALEVINPETQDKLIMEAEQLIGDDTVRAIA' A
#
# COMPACT_ATOMS: atom_id res chain seq x y z
N MET A 1 -30.99 28.74 -0.20
CA MET A 1 -31.22 27.31 0.11
C MET A 1 -30.01 26.54 -0.37
N LEU A 2 -29.39 25.81 0.54
CA LEU A 2 -28.20 25.02 0.28
C LEU A 2 -28.52 23.89 -0.70
N SER A 3 -27.74 23.75 -1.77
CA SER A 3 -27.51 22.46 -2.39
C SER A 3 -26.10 22.01 -2.04
N LYS A 4 -26.03 20.76 -1.60
CA LYS A 4 -24.94 20.10 -0.90
C LYS A 4 -23.77 19.80 -1.84
N LYS A 5 -22.58 19.81 -1.23
CA LYS A 5 -21.40 18.95 -1.44
C LYS A 5 -21.48 17.97 -2.62
N ASN A 6 -20.39 17.89 -3.38
CA ASN A 6 -19.45 16.77 -3.27
C ASN A 6 -18.05 17.28 -3.62
N ASN A 7 -17.16 17.24 -2.63
CA ASN A 7 -15.74 17.49 -2.82
C ASN A 7 -15.18 16.42 -3.74
N ASP A 8 -14.67 16.86 -4.89
CA ASP A 8 -13.43 16.43 -5.52
C ASP A 8 -13.11 14.93 -5.40
N GLU A 9 -13.63 14.20 -6.38
CA GLU A 9 -13.05 12.98 -6.90
C GLU A 9 -11.62 13.26 -7.36
N GLU A 10 -10.63 12.92 -6.53
CA GLU A 10 -9.31 12.52 -7.01
C GLU A 10 -9.07 11.11 -6.45
N ALA A 11 -9.43 10.11 -7.25
CA ALA A 11 -8.99 8.74 -7.02
C ALA A 11 -7.46 8.72 -7.15
N VAL A 12 -6.78 8.81 -6.00
CA VAL A 12 -5.35 8.50 -5.89
C VAL A 12 -5.16 7.15 -6.57
N SER A 13 -4.32 7.12 -7.62
CA SER A 13 -4.11 5.94 -8.45
C SER A 13 -3.81 4.74 -7.56
N LEU A 14 -4.75 3.79 -7.54
CA LEU A 14 -4.70 2.57 -6.74
C LEU A 14 -3.50 1.74 -7.19
N ALA A 15 -2.35 1.89 -6.53
CA ALA A 15 -1.34 0.84 -6.53
C ALA A 15 -2.07 -0.46 -6.14
N GLY A 16 -1.89 -1.52 -6.94
CA GLY A 16 -2.79 -2.67 -6.87
C GLY A 16 -2.61 -3.46 -5.58
N LYS A 17 -3.47 -4.47 -5.36
CA LYS A 17 -3.43 -5.26 -4.13
C LYS A 17 -2.20 -6.18 -4.13
N GLY A 18 -1.37 -6.07 -3.11
CA GLY A 18 -0.26 -6.99 -2.84
C GLY A 18 -0.56 -7.99 -1.72
N TYR A 19 0.38 -8.89 -1.46
CA TYR A 19 0.37 -9.80 -0.32
C TYR A 19 1.74 -9.86 0.36
N ILE A 20 1.74 -9.90 1.68
CA ILE A 20 2.96 -9.98 2.49
C ILE A 20 3.58 -11.37 2.31
N VAL A 21 4.84 -11.42 1.89
CA VAL A 21 5.59 -12.68 1.69
C VAL A 21 6.62 -12.93 2.79
N ARG A 22 7.08 -11.88 3.46
CA ARG A 22 8.09 -11.98 4.53
C ARG A 22 7.99 -10.82 5.51
N VAL A 23 8.22 -11.11 6.79
CA VAL A 23 8.34 -10.11 7.87
C VAL A 23 9.62 -10.40 8.67
N ILE A 24 10.51 -9.40 8.78
CA ILE A 24 11.75 -9.45 9.58
C ILE A 24 11.83 -8.16 10.39
N GLY A 25 11.35 -8.19 11.63
CA GLY A 25 11.27 -6.98 12.46
C GLY A 25 10.39 -5.93 11.75
N PRO A 26 10.86 -4.68 11.57
CA PRO A 26 10.11 -3.64 10.85
C PRO A 26 10.15 -3.82 9.32
N ILE A 27 10.98 -4.72 8.78
CA ILE A 27 11.11 -4.92 7.34
C ILE A 27 10.04 -5.89 6.86
N VAL A 28 9.24 -5.48 5.88
CA VAL A 28 8.15 -6.27 5.29
C VAL A 28 8.35 -6.34 3.79
N ASP A 29 8.47 -7.54 3.23
CA ASP A 29 8.47 -7.72 1.78
C ASP A 29 7.05 -8.05 1.31
N VAL A 30 6.58 -7.33 0.29
CA VAL A 30 5.22 -7.42 -0.26
C VAL A 30 5.30 -7.67 -1.75
N LYS A 31 4.64 -8.73 -2.21
CA LYS A 31 4.56 -9.10 -3.63
C LYS A 31 3.29 -8.55 -4.26
N PHE A 32 3.43 -7.97 -5.44
CA PHE A 32 2.35 -7.41 -6.26
C PHE A 32 2.23 -8.19 -7.56
N ALA A 33 1.19 -7.91 -8.34
CA ALA A 33 1.21 -8.25 -9.76
C ALA A 33 2.12 -7.26 -10.50
N GLU A 34 2.78 -7.68 -11.57
CA GLU A 34 3.75 -6.87 -12.34
C GLU A 34 3.22 -5.46 -12.67
N LYS A 35 1.97 -5.36 -13.11
CA LYS A 35 1.31 -4.08 -13.48
C LYS A 35 0.89 -3.20 -12.30
N ASP A 36 0.95 -3.74 -11.09
CA ASP A 36 0.41 -3.17 -9.86
C ASP A 36 1.54 -2.83 -8.86
N LEU A 37 2.80 -2.99 -9.28
CA LEU A 37 3.97 -2.76 -8.46
C LEU A 37 4.07 -1.26 -8.10
N PRO A 38 4.12 -0.91 -6.81
CA PRO A 38 4.23 0.48 -6.39
C PRO A 38 5.64 1.03 -6.65
N ASP A 39 5.72 2.34 -6.94
CA ASP A 39 6.99 3.07 -6.93
C ASP A 39 7.61 3.09 -5.52
N ILE A 40 8.92 3.31 -5.46
CA ILE A 40 9.61 3.60 -4.19
C ILE A 40 9.05 4.90 -3.58
N TYR A 41 9.06 4.98 -2.25
CA TYR A 41 8.47 6.01 -1.40
C TYR A 41 6.94 6.07 -1.42
N ASN A 42 6.26 5.17 -2.14
CA ASN A 42 4.81 5.02 -1.98
C ASN A 42 4.46 4.39 -0.64
N ALA A 43 3.36 4.86 -0.06
CA ALA A 43 2.77 4.25 1.12
C ALA A 43 2.02 2.96 0.76
N LEU A 44 2.25 1.91 1.54
CA LEU A 44 1.47 0.68 1.55
C LEU A 44 0.60 0.68 2.80
N GLU A 45 -0.71 0.52 2.60
CA GLU A 45 -1.66 0.47 3.72
C GLU A 45 -2.14 -0.96 3.95
N VAL A 46 -2.06 -1.42 5.19
CA VAL A 46 -2.60 -2.71 5.62
C VAL A 46 -3.63 -2.46 6.71
N ILE A 47 -4.82 -3.01 6.52
CA ILE A 47 -5.92 -2.95 7.50
C ILE A 47 -6.12 -4.34 8.06
N ASN A 48 -6.05 -4.47 9.39
CA ASN A 48 -6.45 -5.70 10.06
C ASN A 48 -7.99 -5.83 10.00
N PRO A 49 -8.55 -6.86 9.35
CA PRO A 49 -10.00 -6.98 9.20
C PRO A 49 -10.73 -7.27 10.52
N GLU A 50 -10.06 -7.81 11.52
CA GLU A 50 -10.66 -8.14 12.82
C GLU A 50 -10.65 -6.95 13.77
N THR A 51 -9.52 -6.23 13.86
CA THR A 51 -9.35 -5.10 14.80
C THR A 51 -9.64 -3.74 14.18
N GLN A 52 -9.67 -3.64 12.85
CA GLN A 52 -9.73 -2.39 12.07
C GLN A 52 -8.50 -1.49 12.26
N ASP A 53 -7.42 -2.01 12.86
CA ASP A 53 -6.17 -1.27 12.98
C ASP A 53 -5.53 -1.06 11.61
N LYS A 54 -4.97 0.14 11.42
CA LYS A 54 -4.27 0.55 10.21
C LYS A 54 -2.76 0.58 10.46
N LEU A 55 -2.02 -0.13 9.63
CA LEU A 55 -0.56 -0.03 9.53
C LEU A 55 -0.21 0.64 8.19
N ILE A 56 0.69 1.61 8.24
CA ILE A 56 1.29 2.25 7.07
C ILE A 56 2.73 1.76 6.98
N MET A 57 3.17 1.38 5.79
CA MET A 57 4.56 1.05 5.51
C MET A 57 5.04 1.87 4.31
N GLU A 58 6.31 2.22 4.26
CA GLU A 58 6.90 2.92 3.11
C GLU A 58 7.64 1.94 2.22
N ALA A 59 7.38 1.96 0.91
CA ALA A 59 8.13 1.20 -0.08
C ALA A 59 9.55 1.75 -0.23
N GLU A 60 10.58 0.99 0.10
CA GLU A 60 11.98 1.46 0.08
C GLU A 60 12.76 0.96 -1.12
N GLN A 61 12.50 -0.28 -1.54
CA GLN A 61 13.31 -0.92 -2.57
C GLN A 61 12.51 -1.95 -3.36
N LEU A 62 12.58 -1.89 -4.69
CA LEU A 62 12.19 -3.00 -5.56
C LEU A 62 13.28 -4.07 -5.49
N ILE A 63 12.92 -5.29 -5.06
CA ILE A 63 13.89 -6.39 -4.86
C ILE A 63 13.80 -7.48 -5.94
N GLY A 64 13.00 -7.26 -6.99
CA GLY A 64 12.74 -8.20 -8.08
C GLY A 64 11.57 -9.15 -7.79
N ASP A 65 11.22 -10.01 -8.76
CA ASP A 65 10.09 -10.96 -8.66
C ASP A 65 8.78 -10.30 -8.20
N ASP A 66 8.47 -9.14 -8.79
CA ASP A 66 7.31 -8.29 -8.47
C ASP A 66 7.17 -7.96 -6.97
N THR A 67 8.30 -7.88 -6.25
CA THR A 67 8.33 -7.69 -4.81
C THR A 67 8.98 -6.37 -4.43
N VAL A 68 8.35 -5.64 -3.53
CA VAL A 68 8.89 -4.45 -2.87
C VAL A 68 9.24 -4.78 -1.43
N ARG A 69 10.35 -4.24 -0.96
CA ARG A 69 10.69 -4.16 0.46
C ARG A 69 10.16 -2.86 1.02
N ALA A 70 9.41 -2.97 2.11
CA ALA A 70 8.84 -1.86 2.84
C ALA A 70 9.28 -1.84 4.31
N ILE A 71 9.18 -0.68 4.94
CA ILE A 71 9.44 -0.48 6.39
C ILE A 71 8.15 -0.03 7.06
N ALA A 72 7.80 -0.71 8.16
CA ALA A 72 6.63 -0.44 9.01
C ALA A 72 6.93 0.50 10.18
#